data_AF-A0A5M9TN12-F1
#
_entry.id   AF-A0A5M9TN12-F1
#
_cell.length_a   1.000
_cell.length_b   1.000
_cell.length_c   1.000
_cell.angle_alpha   90.00
_cell.angle_beta   90.00
_cell.angle_gamma   90.00
#
_symmetry.space_group_name_H-M   'P 1'
#
loop_
_entity.id
_entity.type
_entity.pdbx_description
1 polymer ?
#
loop_
_entity_poly.entity_id
_entity_poly.type
_entity_poly.pdbx_seq_one_letter_code
_entity_poly.pdbx_strand_id
1 'polypeptide(L)' 'MIKRYKYVPKHREDEHYLDQYGQPVQSFMKAIKFYTNDDDYAEWLLGRYGPANPQNYFPSPIEITYKELEVDTDANS' A
#
# COMPACT_ATOMS: atom_id res chain seq x y z
N MET A 1 8.87 -15.56 -13.12
CA MET A 1 8.62 -14.23 -12.51
C MET A 1 7.58 -14.43 -11.42
N ILE A 2 7.94 -14.24 -10.15
CA ILE A 2 6.97 -14.38 -9.04
C ILE A 2 6.26 -13.04 -8.90
N LYS A 3 4.99 -12.97 -9.31
CA LYS A 3 4.14 -11.80 -9.09
C LYS A 3 3.72 -11.78 -7.63
N ARG A 4 4.04 -10.70 -6.92
CA ARG A 4 3.56 -10.45 -5.55
C ARG A 4 2.63 -9.27 -5.56
N TYR A 5 1.56 -9.35 -4.79
CA TYR A 5 0.60 -8.27 -4.66
C TYR A 5 0.71 -7.62 -3.28
N LYS A 6 0.39 -6.34 -3.22
CA LYS A 6 0.03 -5.64 -1.99
C LYS A 6 -1.33 -4.99 -2.16
N TYR A 7 -1.93 -4.57 -1.06
CA TYR A 7 -3.21 -3.90 -1.06
C TYR A 7 -3.06 -2.46 -0.57
N VAL A 8 -3.76 -1.53 -1.22
CA VAL A 8 -3.83 -0.13 -0.82
C VAL A 8 -5.29 0.26 -0.60
N PRO A 9 -5.62 1.12 0.38
CA PRO A 9 -6.96 1.67 0.56
C PRO A 9 -7.27 2.63 -0.58
N LYS A 10 -8.16 2.27 -1.50
CA LYS A 10 -8.66 3.17 -2.56
C LYS A 10 -10.06 3.66 -2.21
N HIS A 11 -10.29 4.96 -2.34
CA HIS A 11 -11.62 5.56 -2.17
C HIS A 11 -12.56 5.06 -3.27
N ARG A 12 -13.82 4.79 -2.90
CA ARG A 12 -14.82 4.23 -3.83
C ARG A 12 -15.21 5.18 -4.96
N GLU A 13 -15.17 6.50 -4.73
CA GLU A 13 -15.75 7.50 -5.64
C GLU A 13 -14.73 8.48 -6.23
N ASP A 14 -13.69 8.84 -5.48
CA ASP A 14 -12.81 10.00 -5.79
C ASP A 14 -11.39 9.58 -6.22
N GLU A 15 -11.19 8.30 -6.49
CA GLU A 15 -9.93 7.68 -6.94
C GLU A 15 -8.66 7.95 -6.11
N HIS A 16 -8.75 8.62 -4.96
CA HIS A 16 -7.62 8.81 -4.06
C HIS A 16 -7.36 7.58 -3.18
N TYR A 17 -6.20 7.59 -2.53
CA TYR A 17 -5.74 6.56 -1.59
C TYR A 17 -5.47 7.17 -0.22
N LEU A 18 -5.10 6.35 0.75
CA LEU A 18 -4.66 6.83 2.07
C LEU A 18 -3.19 6.53 2.34
N ASP A 19 -2.49 7.45 2.99
CA ASP A 19 -1.17 7.20 3.56
C ASP A 19 -1.26 6.50 4.93
N GLN A 20 -0.12 6.30 5.60
CA GLN A 20 -0.07 5.63 6.90
C GLN A 20 -0.79 6.36 8.04
N TYR A 21 -1.14 7.62 7.86
CA TYR A 21 -1.86 8.45 8.82
C TYR A 21 -3.34 8.61 8.45
N GLY A 22 -3.82 7.93 7.41
CA GLY A 22 -5.19 8.05 6.94
C GLY A 22 -5.46 9.36 6.17
N GLN A 23 -4.42 10.04 5.67
CA GLN A 23 -4.57 11.26 4.88
C GLN A 23 -4.71 10.93 3.39
N PRO A 24 -5.52 11.69 2.62
CA PRO A 24 -5.74 11.42 1.21
C PRO A 24 -4.48 11.70 0.37
N VAL A 25 -4.10 10.75 -0.48
CA VAL A 25 -3.00 10.88 -1.44
C VAL A 25 -3.46 10.47 -2.84
N GLN A 26 -2.99 11.18 -3.87
CA GLN A 26 -3.43 10.98 -5.25
C GLN A 26 -2.74 9.81 -5.98
N SER A 27 -1.65 9.28 -5.41
CA SER A 27 -0.89 8.19 -6.03
C SER A 27 -0.77 7.01 -5.06
N PHE A 28 -1.07 5.81 -5.55
CA PHE A 28 -0.89 4.56 -4.81
C PHE A 28 0.56 4.34 -4.35
N MET A 29 1.54 4.99 -4.99
CA MET A 29 2.94 4.92 -4.57
C MET A 29 3.15 5.51 -3.17
N LYS A 30 2.38 6.55 -2.83
CA LYS A 30 2.41 7.21 -1.52
C LYS A 30 1.46 6.59 -0.50
N ALA A 31 0.59 5.67 -0.94
CA ALA A 31 -0.36 5.01 -0.06
C ALA A 31 0.34 4.04 0.90
N ILE A 32 -0.29 3.82 2.06
CA ILE A 32 0.04 2.68 2.92
C ILE A 32 -0.24 1.37 2.17
N LYS A 33 0.58 0.35 2.41
CA LYS A 33 0.56 -0.92 1.66
C LYS A 33 0.49 -2.09 2.63
N PHE A 34 -0.43 -3.01 2.39
CA PHE A 34 -0.68 -4.19 3.21
C PHE A 34 -0.35 -5.47 2.46
N TYR A 35 0.04 -6.53 3.19
CA TYR A 35 0.36 -7.82 2.59
C TYR A 35 -0.90 -8.66 2.36
N THR A 36 -1.83 -8.63 3.30
CA THR A 36 -3.13 -9.29 3.21
C THR A 36 -4.26 -8.28 3.28
N ASN A 37 -5.36 -8.55 2.59
CA ASN A 37 -6.58 -7.75 2.66
C ASN A 37 -7.43 -8.10 3.90
N ASP A 38 -7.32 -9.33 4.40
CA ASP A 38 -8.20 -9.86 5.44
C ASP A 38 -7.68 -9.60 6.87
N ASP A 39 -6.35 -9.55 7.07
CA ASP A 39 -5.76 -9.32 8.40
C ASP A 39 -5.25 -7.87 8.50
N ASP A 40 -4.09 -7.58 7.90
CA ASP A 40 -3.40 -6.29 8.08
C ASP A 40 -4.27 -5.08 7.67
N TYR A 41 -4.90 -5.18 6.50
CA TYR A 41 -5.76 -4.11 5.97
C TYR A 41 -7.03 -3.96 6.80
N ALA A 42 -7.68 -5.06 7.18
CA ALA A 42 -8.92 -5.02 7.96
C ALA A 42 -8.69 -4.44 9.36
N GLU A 43 -7.61 -4.86 10.02
CA GLU A 43 -7.18 -4.32 11.31
C GLU A 43 -6.85 -2.83 11.22
N TRP A 44 -6.13 -2.39 10.18
CA TRP A 44 -5.85 -0.98 10.00
C TRP A 44 -7.10 -0.16 9.69
N LEU A 45 -7.96 -0.64 8.79
CA LEU A 45 -9.15 0.06 8.33
C LEU A 45 -10.15 0.29 9.47
N LEU A 46 -10.33 -0.72 10.34
CA LEU A 46 -11.26 -0.67 11.48
C LEU A 46 -10.58 -0.23 12.78
N GLY A 47 -9.26 -0.06 12.76
CA GLY A 47 -8.45 0.31 13.91
C GLY A 47 -8.39 1.80 14.19
N ARG A 48 -7.78 2.16 15.33
CA ARG A 48 -7.65 3.55 15.80
C ARG A 48 -6.93 4.49 14.83
N TYR A 49 -6.07 3.95 13.97
CA TYR A 49 -5.27 4.70 13.00
C TYR A 49 -5.86 4.68 11.58
N GLY A 50 -7.02 4.05 11.41
CA GLY A 50 -7.76 4.02 10.15
C GLY A 50 -8.49 5.35 9.87
N PRO A 51 -9.06 5.48 8.67
CA PRO A 51 -9.84 6.66 8.29
C PRO A 51 -11.14 6.75 9.10
N ALA A 52 -11.65 7.98 9.27
CA ALA A 52 -12.91 8.23 9.99
C ALA A 52 -14.15 7.54 9.36
N ASN A 53 -14.15 7.36 8.04
CA ASN A 53 -15.23 6.72 7.28
C ASN A 53 -14.70 5.47 6.55
N PRO A 54 -14.45 4.36 7.26
CA PRO A 54 -13.82 3.17 6.69
C PRO A 54 -14.62 2.53 5.56
N GLN A 55 -15.96 2.64 5.58
CA GLN A 55 -16.80 2.09 4.52
C GLN A 55 -16.55 2.69 3.13
N ASN A 56 -15.94 3.87 3.05
CA ASN A 56 -15.64 4.53 1.78
C ASN A 56 -14.40 3.97 1.07
N TYR A 57 -13.68 3.03 1.70
CA TYR A 57 -12.45 2.47 1.17
C TYR A 57 -12.59 0.98 0.91
N PHE A 58 -11.85 0.51 -0.08
CA PHE A 58 -11.70 -0.91 -0.40
C PHE A 58 -10.23 -1.26 -0.67
N PRO A 59 -9.82 -2.51 -0.42
CA PRO A 59 -8.47 -2.95 -0.74
C PRO A 59 -8.31 -3.07 -2.26
N SER A 60 -7.54 -2.18 -2.86
CA SER A 60 -7.16 -2.25 -4.26
C SER A 60 -5.81 -2.98 -4.38
N PRO A 61 -5.72 -4.07 -5.17
CA PRO A 61 -4.45 -4.76 -5.37
C PRO A 61 -3.50 -3.91 -6.22
N ILE A 62 -2.22 -3.92 -5.86
CA ILE A 62 -1.12 -3.39 -6.66
C ILE A 62 -0.12 -4.52 -6.91
N GLU A 63 0.31 -4.66 -8.17
CA GLU A 63 1.36 -5.61 -8.54
C GLU A 63 2.73 -5.03 -8.19
N ILE A 64 3.55 -5.82 -7.49
CA ILE A 64 4.93 -5.46 -7.16
C ILE A 64 5.87 -6.42 -7.86
N THR A 65 6.82 -5.83 -8.59
CA THR A 65 7.96 -6.55 -9.16
C THR A 65 9.19 -6.23 -8.33
N TYR A 66 9.85 -7.28 -7.82
CA TYR A 66 11.15 -7.16 -7.18
C TYR A 66 12.24 -7.50 -8.19
N LYS A 67 13.29 -6.68 -8.23
CA LYS A 67 14.51 -6.95 -8.97
C LYS A 67 15.67 -6.81 -8.00
N GLU A 68 16.52 -7.83 -7.93
CA GLU A 68 17.78 -7.75 -7.20
C GLU A 68 18.72 -6.81 -7.98
N LEU A 69 19.36 -5.90 -7.25
CA LEU A 69 20.37 -5.01 -7.80
C LEU A 69 21.72 -5.55 -7.34
N GLU A 70 22.57 -5.91 -8.30
CA GLU A 70 23.98 -6.18 -8.02
C GLU A 70 24.62 -4.85 -7.64
N VAL A 71 25.16 -4.77 -6.42
CA VAL A 71 25.96 -3.63 -5.98
C VAL A 71 27.40 -3.99 -6.29
N ASP A 72 28.00 -3.36 -7.31
CA ASP A 72 29.43 -3.48 -7.57
C ASP A 72 30.20 -2.99 -6.33
N THR A 73 30.82 -3.92 -5.62
CA THR A 73 31.66 -3.64 -4.45
C THR A 73 33.06 -3.12 -4.80
N ASP A 74 33.34 -2.83 -6.08
CA ASP A 74 34.70 -2.57 -6.59
C ASP A 74 35.03 -1.07 -6.74
N ALA A 75 34.38 -0.19 -5.97
CA ALA A 75 34.72 1.23 -5.91
C ALA A 75 35.43 1.58 -4.61
N ASN A 76 36.54 0.90 -4.29
CA ASN A 76 37.61 1.36 -3.39
C ASN A 76 38.79 0.38 -3.47
N SER A 77 39.70 0.58 -4.43
CA SER A 77 41.05 0.02 -4.44
C SER A 77 42.05 1.14 -4.67
#